data_AF-A0A1H4W7K9-F1
#
_entry.id   AF-A0A1H4W7K9-F1
#
_cell.length_a   1.000
_cell.length_b   1.000
_cell.length_c   1.000
_cell.angle_alpha   90.00
_cell.angle_beta   90.00
_cell.angle_gamma   90.00
#
_symmetry.space_group_name_H-M   'P 1'
#
loop_
_entity.id
_entity.type
_entity.pdbx_description
1 polymer ?
#
loop_
_entity_poly.entity_id
_entity_poly.type
_entity_poly.pdbx_seq_one_letter_code
_entity_poly.pdbx_strand_id
1 'polypeptide(L)'
;MLTIVIIAVIVIAAVVLFLVGRGRIRAGGGRGLKHRFGPEYDRAVADHDGDTKAAEQELGERVKQHGSLDEQPLSPEARAQYRAQWADVQEQFVESPQKAVTEADALLAGLARDRGFPDGEQFEEQFAALSVHHPAHVHGYRSMHTAARGQSGTEEMREAMVEARSLFEALVAEQPADPDQGSSQTPQSRDGNGHATWALNRRHAKGNNT
;
A
#
# COMPACT_ATOMS: atom_id res chain seq x y z
N MET A 1 41.12 33.20 -1.74
CA MET A 1 41.80 32.09 -1.03
C MET A 1 40.87 31.39 -0.04
N LEU A 2 40.29 32.09 0.94
CA LEU A 2 39.35 31.50 1.92
C LEU A 2 38.12 30.82 1.28
N THR A 3 37.54 31.41 0.23
CA THR A 3 36.39 30.87 -0.50
C THR A 3 36.66 29.53 -1.18
N ILE A 4 37.86 29.34 -1.74
CA ILE A 4 38.26 28.11 -2.42
C ILE A 4 38.43 26.97 -1.40
N VAL A 5 38.96 27.28 -0.21
CA VAL A 5 39.11 26.31 0.89
C VAL A 5 37.75 25.86 1.41
N ILE A 6 36.78 26.77 1.56
CA ILE A 6 35.41 26.44 2.00
C ILE A 6 34.72 25.51 0.99
N ILE A 7 34.82 25.81 -0.30
CA ILE A 7 34.23 24.98 -1.35
C ILE A 7 34.84 23.56 -1.34
N ALA A 8 36.17 23.46 -1.21
CA ALA A 8 36.84 22.16 -1.15
C ALA A 8 36.40 21.33 0.07
N VAL A 9 36.24 21.95 1.24
CA VAL A 9 35.75 21.27 2.46
C VAL A 9 34.31 20.80 2.29
N ILE A 10 33.44 21.60 1.66
CA ILE A 10 32.05 21.22 1.39
C ILE A 10 31.99 20.03 0.42
N VAL A 11 32.80 20.03 -0.64
CA VAL A 11 32.86 18.93 -1.60
C VAL A 11 33.38 17.64 -0.93
N ILE A 12 34.44 17.74 -0.12
CA ILE A 12 34.96 16.58 0.62
C ILE A 12 33.94 16.07 1.64
N ALA A 13 33.26 16.97 2.36
CA ALA A 13 32.20 16.59 3.29
C ALA A 13 31.03 15.92 2.57
N ALA A 14 30.62 16.42 1.40
CA ALA A 14 29.56 15.83 0.58
C ALA A 14 29.95 14.45 0.05
N VAL A 15 31.20 14.28 -0.41
CA VAL A 15 31.73 12.97 -0.85
C VAL A 15 31.81 12.00 0.32
N VAL A 16 32.27 12.44 1.49
CA VAL A 16 32.31 11.61 2.70
C VAL A 16 30.90 11.24 3.17
N LEU A 17 29.94 12.16 3.15
CA LEU A 17 28.53 11.87 3.45
C LEU A 17 27.95 10.85 2.47
N PHE A 18 28.24 11.03 1.17
CA PHE A 18 27.79 10.14 0.10
C PHE A 18 28.37 8.71 0.26
N LEU A 19 29.66 8.61 0.60
CA LEU A 19 30.35 7.33 0.79
C LEU A 19 29.95 6.64 2.11
N VAL A 20 29.83 7.37 3.22
CA VAL A 20 29.42 6.83 4.53
C VAL A 20 27.94 6.43 4.53
N GLY A 21 27.10 7.13 3.76
CA GLY A 21 25.69 6.77 3.54
C GLY A 21 25.50 5.40 2.88
N ARG A 22 26.48 4.92 2.09
CA ARG A 22 26.45 3.56 1.48
C ARG A 22 26.96 2.47 2.43
N GLY A 23 27.58 2.81 3.56
CA GLY A 23 28.34 1.87 4.41
C GLY A 23 27.58 1.25 5.58
N ARG A 24 26.55 1.92 6.13
CA ARG A 24 25.93 1.51 7.41
C ARG A 24 24.66 0.66 7.34
N ILE A 25 24.11 0.39 6.16
CA ILE A 25 22.89 -0.43 6.01
C ILE A 25 23.23 -1.85 5.51
N ARG A 26 24.28 -2.49 6.05
CA ARG A 26 24.86 -3.68 5.39
C ARG A 26 24.75 -5.03 6.11
N ALA A 27 23.93 -5.21 7.16
CA ALA A 27 23.92 -6.52 7.82
C ALA A 27 22.62 -6.98 8.50
N GLY A 28 21.46 -6.36 8.25
CA GLY A 28 20.21 -6.77 8.92
C GLY A 28 18.89 -6.47 8.19
N GLY A 29 18.93 -5.96 6.96
CA GLY A 29 17.76 -5.44 6.26
C GLY A 29 16.86 -6.50 5.61
N GLY A 30 17.41 -7.63 5.18
CA GLY A 30 16.70 -8.65 4.39
C GLY A 30 15.42 -9.18 5.01
N ARG A 31 15.43 -9.46 6.32
CA ARG A 31 14.21 -9.93 7.02
C ARG A 31 13.11 -8.87 7.05
N GLY A 32 13.47 -7.59 7.18
CA GLY A 32 12.52 -6.48 7.14
C GLY A 32 11.96 -6.27 5.74
N LEU A 33 12.82 -6.31 4.72
CA LEU A 33 12.40 -6.18 3.31
C LEU A 33 11.53 -7.35 2.86
N LYS A 34 11.89 -8.59 3.18
CA LYS A 34 11.07 -9.75 2.86
C LYS A 34 9.70 -9.70 3.55
N HIS A 35 9.64 -9.25 4.80
CA HIS A 35 8.35 -9.07 5.49
C HIS A 35 7.50 -7.97 4.86
N ARG A 36 8.11 -6.84 4.46
CA ARG A 36 7.41 -5.73 3.83
C ARG A 36 6.92 -6.06 2.42
N PHE A 37 7.80 -6.55 1.56
CA PHE A 37 7.51 -6.78 0.14
C PHE A 37 6.82 -8.12 -0.12
N GLY A 38 6.93 -9.09 0.78
CA GLY A 38 6.26 -10.39 0.65
C GLY A 38 6.59 -11.06 -0.71
N PRO A 39 5.59 -11.41 -1.53
CA PRO A 39 5.81 -12.03 -2.84
C PRO A 39 6.69 -11.20 -3.80
N GLU A 40 6.68 -9.86 -3.68
CA GLU A 40 7.52 -9.01 -4.52
C GLU A 40 9.01 -9.14 -4.17
N TYR A 41 9.35 -9.52 -2.93
CA TYR A 41 10.72 -9.88 -2.57
C TYR A 41 11.18 -11.12 -3.34
N ASP A 42 10.36 -12.17 -3.34
CA ASP A 42 10.73 -13.43 -3.98
C ASP A 42 10.83 -13.24 -5.51
N ARG A 43 10.02 -12.37 -6.11
CA ARG A 43 10.20 -11.94 -7.52
C ARG A 43 11.49 -11.19 -7.76
N ALA A 44 11.79 -10.15 -6.97
CA ALA A 44 13.01 -9.40 -7.15
C ALA A 44 14.25 -10.31 -7.07
N VAL A 45 14.24 -11.30 -6.15
CA VAL A 45 15.30 -12.32 -6.10
C VAL A 45 15.36 -13.14 -7.38
N ALA A 46 14.22 -13.55 -7.94
CA ALA A 46 14.18 -14.29 -9.21
C ALA A 46 14.67 -13.46 -10.40
N ASP A 47 14.32 -12.17 -10.46
CA ASP A 47 14.76 -11.23 -11.50
C ASP A 47 16.27 -10.97 -11.47
N HIS A 48 16.89 -11.15 -10.29
CA HIS A 48 18.35 -11.08 -10.09
C HIS A 48 19.05 -12.45 -10.10
N ASP A 49 18.49 -13.44 -10.78
CA ASP A 49 19.06 -14.80 -10.91
C ASP A 49 19.36 -15.50 -9.56
N GLY A 50 18.60 -15.16 -8.53
CA GLY A 50 18.79 -15.65 -7.16
C GLY A 50 19.75 -14.83 -6.30
N ASP A 51 20.33 -13.73 -6.81
CA ASP A 51 21.17 -12.82 -6.03
C ASP A 51 20.32 -11.98 -5.05
N THR A 52 20.14 -12.55 -3.86
CA THR A 52 19.44 -11.89 -2.74
C THR A 52 20.01 -10.53 -2.38
N LYS A 53 21.31 -10.28 -2.55
CA LYS A 53 21.93 -9.02 -2.16
C LYS A 53 21.62 -7.92 -3.17
N ALA A 54 21.60 -8.25 -4.46
CA ALA A 54 21.18 -7.33 -5.51
C ALA A 54 19.69 -6.96 -5.35
N ALA A 55 18.84 -7.95 -5.12
CA ALA A 55 17.41 -7.73 -4.86
C ALA A 55 17.16 -6.87 -3.61
N GLU A 56 17.82 -7.17 -2.48
CA GLU A 56 17.71 -6.37 -1.26
C GLU A 56 18.21 -4.93 -1.46
N GLN A 57 19.25 -4.73 -2.27
CA GLN A 57 19.74 -3.39 -2.60
C GLN A 57 18.69 -2.61 -3.38
N GLU A 58 18.12 -3.19 -4.43
CA GLU A 58 17.09 -2.54 -5.24
C GLU A 58 15.86 -2.18 -4.40
N LEU A 59 15.31 -3.15 -3.66
CA LEU A 59 14.14 -2.92 -2.80
C LEU A 59 14.43 -1.88 -1.71
N GLY A 60 15.65 -1.91 -1.15
CA GLY A 60 16.11 -0.88 -0.22
C GLY A 60 16.18 0.51 -0.85
N GLU A 61 16.59 0.62 -2.11
CA GLU A 61 16.59 1.87 -2.87
C GLU A 61 15.17 2.37 -3.13
N ARG A 62 14.21 1.50 -3.47
CA ARG A 62 12.79 1.87 -3.61
C ARG A 62 12.23 2.43 -2.30
N VAL A 63 12.47 1.75 -1.16
CA VAL A 63 12.02 2.23 0.16
C VAL A 63 12.67 3.56 0.51
N LYS A 64 13.96 3.75 0.20
CA LYS A 64 14.65 5.01 0.45
C LYS A 64 14.04 6.18 -0.35
N GLN A 65 13.60 5.91 -1.59
CA GLN A 65 13.07 6.94 -2.48
C GLN A 65 11.60 7.26 -2.20
N HIS A 66 10.77 6.24 -1.97
CA HIS A 66 9.31 6.39 -1.91
C HIS A 66 8.71 6.07 -0.55
N GLY A 67 9.48 5.61 0.43
CA GLY A 67 8.97 5.18 1.74
C GLY A 67 8.39 6.29 2.61
N SER A 68 8.68 7.56 2.31
CA SER A 68 8.10 8.73 2.98
C SER A 68 6.95 9.37 2.19
N LEU A 69 6.44 8.70 1.15
CA LEU A 69 5.28 9.18 0.40
C LEU A 69 4.03 9.02 1.26
N ASP A 70 3.24 10.09 1.36
CA ASP A 70 1.97 10.10 2.07
C ASP A 70 0.80 10.00 1.09
N GLU A 71 0.02 8.93 1.22
CA GLU A 71 -1.15 8.69 0.37
C GLU A 71 -2.26 9.71 0.64
N GLN A 72 -2.83 10.23 -0.44
CA GLN A 72 -3.91 11.20 -0.39
C GLN A 72 -5.28 10.50 -0.35
N PRO A 73 -6.21 10.94 0.52
CA PRO A 73 -7.58 10.44 0.48
C PRO A 73 -8.26 10.78 -0.83
N LEU A 74 -9.03 9.84 -1.36
CA LEU A 74 -9.96 10.12 -2.46
C LEU A 74 -11.27 10.70 -1.91
N SER A 75 -11.82 11.68 -2.62
CA SER A 75 -13.17 12.17 -2.33
C SER A 75 -14.20 11.05 -2.60
N PRO A 76 -15.36 11.06 -1.93
CA PRO A 76 -16.43 10.11 -2.20
C PRO A 76 -16.87 10.08 -3.67
N GLU A 77 -16.89 11.25 -4.33
CA GLU A 77 -17.25 11.43 -5.73
C GLU A 77 -16.20 10.80 -6.65
N ALA A 78 -14.92 11.10 -6.44
CA ALA A 78 -13.82 10.50 -7.20
C ALA A 78 -13.84 8.97 -7.06
N ARG A 79 -14.06 8.47 -5.84
CA ARG A 79 -14.19 7.03 -5.56
C ARG A 79 -15.33 6.39 -6.34
N ALA A 80 -16.51 7.02 -6.37
CA ALA A 80 -17.65 6.54 -7.16
C ALA A 80 -17.35 6.53 -8.66
N GLN A 81 -16.70 7.60 -9.14
CA GLN A 81 -16.30 7.73 -10.54
C GLN A 81 -15.30 6.64 -10.97
N TYR A 82 -14.27 6.36 -10.17
CA TYR A 82 -13.31 5.28 -10.47
C TYR A 82 -13.97 3.90 -10.48
N ARG A 83 -14.93 3.65 -9.59
CA ARG A 83 -15.68 2.38 -9.57
C ARG A 83 -16.55 2.21 -10.82
N ALA A 84 -17.22 3.27 -11.25
CA ALA A 84 -18.01 3.25 -12.49
C ALA A 84 -17.10 2.97 -13.70
N GLN A 85 -16.00 3.73 -13.84
CA GLN A 85 -15.04 3.53 -14.93
C GLN A 85 -14.45 2.12 -14.96
N TRP A 86 -14.11 1.55 -13.81
CA TRP A 86 -13.62 0.17 -13.77
C TRP A 86 -14.69 -0.83 -14.25
N ALA A 87 -15.95 -0.64 -13.85
CA ALA A 87 -17.04 -1.51 -14.31
C ALA A 87 -17.23 -1.40 -15.83
N ASP A 88 -17.23 -0.18 -16.37
CA ASP A 88 -17.35 0.07 -17.82
C ASP A 88 -16.22 -0.63 -18.60
N VAL A 89 -14.99 -0.55 -18.10
CA VAL A 89 -13.83 -1.22 -18.73
C VAL A 89 -13.95 -2.74 -18.67
N GLN A 90 -14.49 -3.30 -17.59
CA GLN A 90 -14.77 -4.74 -17.50
C GLN A 90 -15.83 -5.21 -18.49
N GLU A 91 -16.88 -4.43 -18.70
CA GLU A 91 -17.91 -4.74 -19.71
C GLU A 91 -17.34 -4.67 -21.12
N GLN A 92 -16.53 -3.64 -21.41
CA GLN A 92 -15.89 -3.46 -22.70
C GLN A 92 -14.92 -4.60 -23.05
N PHE A 93 -14.36 -5.30 -22.04
CA PHE A 93 -13.44 -6.41 -22.26
C PHE A 93 -14.02 -7.51 -23.15
N VAL A 94 -15.34 -7.75 -23.08
CA VAL A 94 -15.99 -8.81 -23.87
C VAL A 94 -15.97 -8.48 -25.36
N GLU A 95 -16.13 -7.22 -25.71
CA GLU A 95 -16.16 -6.76 -27.11
C GLU A 95 -14.76 -6.42 -27.63
N SER A 96 -13.91 -5.83 -26.79
CA SER A 96 -12.60 -5.33 -27.17
C SER A 96 -11.57 -5.53 -26.03
N PRO A 97 -11.04 -6.75 -25.85
CA PRO A 97 -10.12 -7.09 -24.75
C PRO A 97 -8.91 -6.17 -24.67
N GLN A 98 -8.22 -5.94 -25.80
CA GLN A 98 -7.03 -5.10 -25.83
C GLN A 98 -7.33 -3.66 -25.40
N LYS A 99 -8.43 -3.08 -25.91
CA LYS A 99 -8.84 -1.71 -25.58
C LYS A 99 -9.16 -1.59 -24.09
N ALA A 100 -9.90 -2.57 -23.55
CA ALA A 100 -10.23 -2.61 -22.13
C ALA A 100 -8.97 -2.68 -21.24
N VAL A 101 -8.01 -3.55 -21.55
CA VAL A 101 -6.76 -3.64 -20.76
C VAL A 101 -5.94 -2.35 -20.84
N THR A 102 -5.83 -1.73 -22.02
CA THR A 102 -5.14 -0.44 -22.15
C THR A 102 -5.83 0.66 -21.34
N GLU A 103 -7.16 0.69 -21.32
CA GLU A 103 -7.91 1.65 -20.51
C GLU A 103 -7.82 1.36 -19.01
N ALA A 104 -7.78 0.09 -18.61
CA ALA A 104 -7.56 -0.31 -17.22
C ALA A 104 -6.16 0.07 -16.73
N ASP A 105 -5.10 -0.09 -17.54
CA ASP A 105 -3.74 0.37 -17.22
C ASP A 105 -3.72 1.89 -16.97
N ALA A 106 -4.34 2.66 -17.87
CA ALA A 106 -4.46 4.11 -17.71
C ALA A 106 -5.30 4.51 -16.49
N LEU A 107 -6.39 3.78 -16.22
CA LEU A 107 -7.25 4.01 -15.06
C LEU A 107 -6.50 3.80 -13.74
N LEU A 108 -5.70 2.73 -13.64
CA LEU A 108 -4.87 2.45 -12.47
C LEU A 108 -3.78 3.51 -12.28
N ALA A 109 -3.11 3.91 -13.37
CA ALA A 109 -2.10 4.96 -13.32
C ALA A 109 -2.69 6.30 -12.84
N GLY A 110 -3.86 6.67 -13.35
CA GLY A 110 -4.59 7.87 -12.92
C GLY A 110 -5.05 7.79 -11.47
N LEU A 111 -5.57 6.64 -11.04
CA LEU A 111 -5.99 6.41 -9.66
C LEU A 111 -4.81 6.52 -8.68
N ALA A 112 -3.67 5.90 -9.02
CA ALA A 112 -2.46 6.02 -8.21
C ALA A 112 -1.97 7.47 -8.14
N ARG A 113 -1.97 8.20 -9.26
CA ARG A 113 -1.63 9.62 -9.28
C ARG A 113 -2.54 10.44 -8.35
N ASP A 114 -3.85 10.23 -8.40
CA ASP A 114 -4.80 10.96 -7.55
C ASP A 114 -4.67 10.59 -6.06
N ARG A 115 -4.10 9.41 -5.77
CA ARG A 115 -3.66 8.98 -4.45
C ARG A 115 -2.31 9.57 -4.03
N GLY A 116 -1.67 10.40 -4.85
CA GLY A 116 -0.39 11.06 -4.54
C GLY A 116 0.85 10.26 -4.92
N PHE A 117 0.71 9.14 -5.64
CA PHE A 117 1.83 8.44 -6.26
C PHE A 117 2.39 9.24 -7.46
N PRO A 118 3.62 8.96 -7.93
CA PRO A 118 4.15 9.54 -9.17
C PRO A 118 3.12 9.45 -10.30
N ASP A 119 3.12 10.42 -11.21
CA ASP A 119 2.03 10.62 -12.19
C ASP A 119 1.89 9.52 -13.26
N GLY A 120 2.85 8.61 -13.34
CA GLY A 120 2.80 7.47 -14.24
C GLY A 120 3.38 7.74 -15.63
N GLU A 121 4.02 8.89 -15.87
CA GLU A 121 4.77 9.11 -17.13
C GLU A 121 5.87 8.04 -17.31
N GLN A 122 6.46 7.61 -16.19
CA GLN A 122 7.38 6.49 -16.12
C GLN A 122 6.76 5.39 -15.25
N PHE A 123 6.31 4.32 -15.90
CA PHE A 123 5.73 3.15 -15.21
C PHE A 123 6.62 2.62 -14.09
N GLU A 124 7.92 2.47 -14.35
CA GLU A 124 8.86 1.91 -13.36
C GLU A 124 8.94 2.75 -12.08
N GLU A 125 8.81 4.08 -12.19
CA GLU A 125 8.83 4.98 -11.03
C GLU A 125 7.53 4.84 -10.21
N GLN A 126 6.38 4.88 -10.88
CA GLN A 126 5.09 4.71 -10.21
C GLN A 126 4.96 3.30 -9.61
N PHE A 127 5.41 2.27 -10.33
CA PHE A 127 5.48 0.89 -9.86
C PHE A 127 6.40 0.76 -8.65
N ALA A 128 7.59 1.38 -8.67
CA ALA A 128 8.50 1.35 -7.54
C ALA A 128 7.85 1.95 -6.28
N ALA A 129 7.16 3.08 -6.41
CA ALA A 129 6.42 3.69 -5.32
C ALA A 129 5.27 2.79 -4.81
N LEU A 130 4.44 2.27 -5.72
CA LEU A 130 3.35 1.35 -5.36
C LEU A 130 3.87 0.06 -4.71
N SER A 131 5.02 -0.46 -5.12
CA SER A 131 5.60 -1.67 -4.52
C SER A 131 6.00 -1.48 -3.06
N VAL A 132 6.29 -0.24 -2.65
CA VAL A 132 6.69 0.11 -1.27
C VAL A 132 5.49 0.19 -0.33
N HIS A 133 4.32 0.63 -0.83
CA HIS A 133 3.11 0.89 -0.04
C HIS A 133 2.02 -0.18 -0.21
N HIS A 134 1.89 -0.73 -1.42
CA HIS A 134 0.93 -1.77 -1.81
C HIS A 134 1.62 -3.08 -2.29
N PRO A 135 2.63 -3.61 -1.56
CA PRO A 135 3.46 -4.74 -2.02
C PRO A 135 2.67 -6.01 -2.33
N ALA A 136 1.59 -6.27 -1.60
CA ALA A 136 0.75 -7.45 -1.80
C ALA A 136 -0.08 -7.40 -3.10
N HIS A 137 -0.30 -6.21 -3.66
CA HIS A 137 -1.22 -5.98 -4.78
C HIS A 137 -0.52 -5.50 -6.05
N VAL A 138 0.71 -4.99 -5.93
CA VAL A 138 1.46 -4.36 -7.03
C VAL A 138 1.69 -5.30 -8.22
N HIS A 139 1.66 -6.63 -8.01
CA HIS A 139 1.81 -7.58 -9.10
C HIS A 139 0.78 -7.40 -10.21
N GLY A 140 -0.50 -7.24 -9.82
CA GLY A 140 -1.57 -7.09 -10.78
C GLY A 140 -1.39 -5.86 -11.67
N TYR A 141 -0.74 -4.81 -11.16
CA TYR A 141 -0.38 -3.65 -11.98
C TYR A 141 0.68 -3.97 -13.03
N ARG A 142 1.71 -4.75 -12.67
CA ARG A 142 2.71 -5.23 -13.65
C ARG A 142 2.07 -6.08 -14.73
N SER A 143 1.18 -7.00 -14.34
CA SER A 143 0.47 -7.88 -15.28
C SER A 143 -0.41 -7.06 -16.23
N MET A 144 -1.18 -6.12 -15.70
CA MET A 144 -2.01 -5.17 -16.48
C MET A 144 -1.16 -4.38 -17.48
N HIS A 145 -0.06 -3.80 -17.01
CA HIS A 145 0.81 -2.97 -17.83
C HIS A 145 1.46 -3.73 -18.98
N THR A 146 1.88 -4.97 -18.70
CA THR A 146 2.46 -5.88 -19.70
C THR A 146 1.41 -6.24 -20.75
N ALA A 147 0.20 -6.60 -20.33
CA ALA A 147 -0.90 -6.93 -21.24
C ALA A 147 -1.37 -5.72 -22.07
N ALA A 148 -1.30 -4.51 -21.53
CA ALA A 148 -1.67 -3.29 -22.22
C ALA A 148 -0.71 -2.92 -23.37
N ARG A 149 0.57 -3.32 -23.27
CA ARG A 149 1.63 -3.00 -24.26
C ARG A 149 2.02 -4.17 -25.16
N GLY A 150 1.76 -5.39 -24.72
CA GLY A 150 2.14 -6.62 -25.43
C GLY A 150 1.07 -7.14 -26.40
N GLN A 151 1.46 -8.13 -27.20
CA GLN A 151 0.52 -9.01 -27.90
C GLN A 151 0.17 -10.20 -27.02
N SER A 152 -0.43 -9.93 -25.86
CA SER A 152 -0.93 -11.00 -24.99
C SER A 152 -2.12 -11.69 -25.66
N GLY A 153 -2.37 -12.96 -25.33
CA GLY A 153 -3.65 -13.58 -25.67
C GLY A 153 -4.76 -13.03 -24.79
N THR A 154 -6.01 -13.25 -25.21
CA THR A 154 -7.18 -12.77 -24.48
C THR A 154 -7.29 -13.37 -23.07
N GLU A 155 -6.75 -14.57 -22.85
CA GLU A 155 -6.81 -15.20 -21.53
C GLU A 155 -5.79 -14.57 -20.57
N GLU A 156 -4.57 -14.30 -21.02
CA GLU A 156 -3.57 -13.58 -20.23
C GLU A 156 -4.06 -12.16 -19.89
N MET A 157 -4.77 -11.51 -20.81
CA MET A 157 -5.45 -10.24 -20.56
C MET A 157 -6.54 -10.36 -19.48
N ARG A 158 -7.31 -11.45 -19.49
CA ARG A 158 -8.34 -11.72 -18.49
C ARG A 158 -7.69 -11.92 -17.11
N GLU A 159 -6.64 -12.72 -17.04
CA GLU A 159 -5.89 -12.96 -15.80
C GLU A 159 -5.33 -11.63 -15.25
N ALA A 160 -4.71 -10.82 -16.11
CA ALA A 160 -4.21 -9.50 -15.73
C ALA A 160 -5.31 -8.58 -15.15
N MET A 161 -6.50 -8.56 -15.76
CA MET A 161 -7.67 -7.83 -15.25
C MET A 161 -8.10 -8.31 -13.86
N VAL A 162 -8.09 -9.63 -13.62
CA VAL A 162 -8.44 -10.23 -12.34
C VAL A 162 -7.41 -9.88 -11.27
N GLU A 163 -6.12 -10.02 -11.56
CA GLU A 163 -5.04 -9.73 -10.61
C GLU A 163 -5.01 -8.25 -10.22
N ALA A 164 -5.16 -7.36 -11.20
CA ALA A 164 -5.13 -5.92 -11.00
C ALA A 164 -6.30 -5.38 -10.17
N ARG A 165 -7.42 -6.11 -10.10
CA ARG A 165 -8.58 -5.72 -9.29
C ARG A 165 -8.20 -5.55 -7.82
N SER A 166 -7.27 -6.35 -7.31
CA SER A 166 -6.83 -6.25 -5.91
C SER A 166 -6.16 -4.90 -5.61
N LEU A 167 -5.33 -4.40 -6.52
CA LEU A 167 -4.71 -3.08 -6.38
C LEU A 167 -5.74 -1.97 -6.53
N PHE A 168 -6.65 -2.09 -7.50
CA PHE A 168 -7.74 -1.14 -7.66
C PHE A 168 -8.53 -0.98 -6.36
N GLU A 169 -8.92 -2.08 -5.72
CA GLU A 169 -9.68 -2.03 -4.47
C GLU A 169 -8.88 -1.40 -3.33
N ALA A 170 -7.59 -1.71 -3.18
CA ALA A 170 -6.73 -1.08 -2.18
C ALA A 170 -6.66 0.45 -2.39
N LEU A 171 -6.43 0.88 -3.64
CA LEU A 171 -6.35 2.28 -4.04
C LEU A 171 -7.72 3.00 -4.11
N VAL A 172 -8.84 2.31 -3.96
CA VAL A 172 -10.16 2.94 -3.85
C VAL A 172 -10.68 2.94 -2.41
N ALA A 173 -10.40 1.88 -1.64
CA ALA A 173 -10.96 1.65 -0.32
C ALA A 173 -10.24 2.41 0.81
N GLU A 174 -8.92 2.59 0.72
CA GLU A 174 -8.19 3.23 1.81
C GLU A 174 -8.62 4.68 2.01
N GLN A 175 -9.04 4.94 3.24
CA GLN A 175 -9.25 6.24 3.81
C GLN A 175 -8.15 6.38 4.86
N PRO A 176 -7.43 7.50 4.96
CA PRO A 176 -6.67 7.79 6.16
C PRO A 176 -7.63 7.56 7.32
N ALA A 177 -7.26 6.70 8.26
CA ALA A 177 -8.04 6.49 9.46
C ALA A 177 -8.19 7.86 10.12
N ASP A 178 -9.40 8.44 10.05
CA ASP A 178 -9.75 9.67 10.76
C ASP A 178 -9.59 9.36 12.25
N PRO A 179 -8.60 9.91 12.98
CA PRO A 179 -8.40 9.55 14.38
C PRO A 179 -9.48 10.11 15.30
N ASP A 180 -10.44 10.90 14.81
CA ASP A 180 -11.18 11.85 15.64
C ASP A 180 -12.70 11.65 15.73
N GLN A 181 -13.24 10.49 15.35
CA GLN A 181 -14.69 10.22 15.54
C GLN A 181 -14.99 8.93 16.31
N GLY A 182 -14.84 9.02 17.64
CA GLY A 182 -15.45 8.10 18.60
C GLY A 182 -14.69 8.12 19.93
N SER A 183 -15.07 8.89 20.95
CA SER A 183 -16.37 8.76 21.62
C SER A 183 -16.43 9.75 22.79
N SER A 184 -17.00 10.94 22.56
CA SER A 184 -17.57 11.75 23.64
C SER A 184 -18.96 11.23 23.97
N GLN A 185 -19.05 10.05 24.58
CA GLN A 185 -20.26 9.62 25.30
C GLN A 185 -19.99 9.75 26.79
N THR A 186 -20.16 10.97 27.30
CA THR A 186 -20.40 11.20 28.72
C THR A 186 -21.75 10.60 29.06
N PRO A 187 -21.87 9.61 29.97
CA PRO A 187 -23.17 9.18 30.45
C PRO A 187 -23.74 10.29 31.32
N GLN A 188 -24.73 10.99 30.78
CA GLN A 188 -25.53 11.99 31.47
C GLN A 188 -26.28 11.28 32.61
N SER A 189 -25.75 11.39 33.83
CA SER A 189 -26.45 10.95 35.04
C SER A 189 -27.58 11.95 35.36
N ARG A 190 -28.79 11.57 34.99
CA ARG A 190 -30.12 12.04 35.45
C ARG A 190 -30.97 10.77 35.34
N ASP A 191 -31.47 10.17 36.41
CA ASP A 191 -32.50 10.72 37.29
C ASP A 191 -32.49 10.10 38.69
N GLY A 192 -33.03 10.86 39.64
CA GLY A 192 -33.20 10.44 41.02
C GLY A 192 -34.53 9.72 41.30
N ASN A 193 -34.48 8.97 42.40
CA ASN A 193 -35.53 8.72 43.38
C ASN A 193 -36.67 7.73 43.05
N GLY A 194 -36.73 6.62 43.79
CA GLY A 194 -37.84 5.66 43.72
C GLY A 194 -37.65 4.34 44.47
N HIS A 195 -37.60 4.42 45.79
CA HIS A 195 -37.85 3.39 46.83
C HIS A 195 -38.53 2.05 46.41
N ALA A 196 -37.97 0.89 46.80
CA ALA A 196 -38.72 -0.24 47.40
C ALA A 196 -37.81 -1.40 47.86
N THR A 197 -37.73 -1.57 49.17
CA THR A 197 -37.27 -2.75 49.89
C THR A 197 -38.19 -3.96 49.67
N TRP A 198 -37.63 -5.12 49.33
CA TRP A 198 -38.24 -6.41 49.69
C TRP A 198 -37.15 -7.49 49.80
N ALA A 199 -37.05 -8.05 51.02
CA ALA A 199 -36.33 -9.27 51.31
C ALA A 199 -37.22 -10.47 50.96
N LEU A 200 -36.66 -11.56 50.42
CA LEU A 200 -37.22 -12.90 50.60
C LEU A 200 -36.13 -13.98 50.47
N ASN A 201 -35.69 -14.38 51.66
CA ASN A 201 -35.16 -15.68 52.05
C ASN A 201 -35.79 -16.87 51.27
N ARG A 202 -34.96 -17.73 50.68
CA ARG A 202 -35.24 -19.18 50.63
C ARG A 202 -33.97 -20.03 50.56
N ARG A 203 -33.86 -20.84 51.60
CA ARG A 203 -32.91 -21.92 51.94
C ARG A 203 -32.51 -22.84 50.78
N HIS A 204 -31.29 -23.38 50.86
CA HIS A 204 -31.08 -24.82 50.63
C HIS A 204 -30.06 -25.38 51.63
N ALA A 205 -30.43 -26.53 52.20
CA ALA A 205 -29.74 -27.28 53.23
C ALA A 205 -28.77 -28.31 52.62
N LYS A 206 -27.62 -28.51 53.27
CA LYS A 206 -26.76 -29.70 53.24
C LYS A 206 -25.75 -29.54 54.39
N GLY A 207 -25.49 -30.49 55.29
CA GLY A 207 -25.99 -31.82 55.54
C GLY A 207 -25.62 -32.19 56.98
N ASN A 208 -26.31 -33.16 57.56
CA ASN A 208 -26.08 -33.67 58.90
C ASN A 208 -24.75 -34.45 58.99
N ASN A 209 -24.12 -34.34 60.16
CA ASN A 209 -23.13 -35.28 60.67
C ASN A 209 -23.77 -36.63 61.02
N THR A 210 -23.06 -37.70 60.67
CA THR A 210 -22.65 -38.77 61.60
C THR A 210 -21.29 -39.25 61.15
#